data_AF-A0A0L8KW95-F1
#
_entry.id   AF-A0A0L8KW95-F1
#
_cell.length_a   1.000
_cell.length_b   1.000
_cell.length_c   1.000
_cell.angle_alpha   90.00
_cell.angle_beta   90.00
_cell.angle_gamma   90.00
#
_symmetry.space_group_name_H-M   'P 1'
#
loop_
_entity.id
_entity.type
_entity.pdbx_description
1 polymer ?
#
loop_
_entity_poly.entity_id
_entity_poly.type
_entity_poly.pdbx_seq_one_letter_code
_entity_poly.pdbx_strand_id
1 'polypeptide(L)'
;MERIAEDQVARLVRFVLARIPDPASLQGEARRTATALQLAATKQIAAVRYHRASPPRPAAATELHASASWNLLVAFAHVWHDHPEFPADAAIETFEFESESPLSTTTDHDPPRER
;
A
#
# COMPACT_ATOMS: atom_id res chain seq x y z
N MET A 1 10.19 8.30 9.32
CA MET A 1 8.83 7.73 9.37
C MET A 1 8.68 6.93 10.66
N GLU A 2 7.67 7.22 11.47
CA GLU A 2 7.32 6.33 12.58
C GLU A 2 6.81 5.01 11.98
N ARG A 3 7.36 3.87 12.41
CA ARG A 3 6.87 2.58 11.88
C ARG A 3 5.39 2.46 12.25
N ILE A 4 4.52 2.34 11.24
CA ILE A 4 3.11 1.96 11.39
C ILE A 4 3.03 0.84 12.43
N ALA A 5 2.10 0.87 13.39
CA ALA A 5 1.99 -0.14 14.44
C ALA A 5 1.33 -1.44 13.93
N GLU A 6 1.62 -2.60 14.55
CA GLU A 6 1.08 -3.88 14.06
C GLU A 6 -0.44 -3.91 14.16
N ASP A 7 -0.97 -3.35 15.23
CA ASP A 7 -2.40 -3.22 15.46
C ASP A 7 -3.08 -2.35 14.40
N GLN A 8 -2.41 -1.27 13.94
CA GLN A 8 -2.91 -0.44 12.85
C GLN A 8 -2.98 -1.24 11.55
N VAL A 9 -1.94 -2.04 11.24
CA VAL A 9 -1.95 -2.94 10.08
C VAL A 9 -3.07 -3.96 10.20
N ALA A 10 -3.21 -4.62 11.36
CA ALA A 10 -4.22 -5.64 11.58
C ALA A 10 -5.66 -5.08 11.47
N ARG A 11 -5.91 -3.86 11.98
CA ARG A 11 -7.20 -3.18 11.86
C ARG A 11 -7.54 -2.87 10.40
N LEU A 12 -6.64 -2.20 9.68
CA LEU A 12 -6.85 -1.83 8.28
C LEU A 12 -7.06 -3.07 7.40
N VAL A 13 -6.24 -4.10 7.57
CA VAL A 13 -6.35 -5.37 6.84
C VAL A 13 -7.72 -6.01 7.05
N ARG A 14 -8.16 -6.09 8.30
CA ARG A 14 -9.45 -6.70 8.64
C ARG A 14 -10.61 -5.91 8.04
N PHE A 15 -10.55 -4.58 8.11
CA PHE A 15 -11.54 -3.70 7.51
C PHE A 15 -11.61 -3.88 5.99
N VAL A 16 -10.47 -3.78 5.28
CA VAL A 16 -10.43 -3.91 3.81
C VAL A 16 -10.93 -5.29 3.36
N LEU A 17 -10.41 -6.37 3.94
CA LEU A 17 -10.79 -7.72 3.52
C LEU A 17 -12.25 -8.05 3.83
N ALA A 18 -12.83 -7.51 4.90
CA ALA A 18 -14.25 -7.70 5.21
C ALA A 18 -15.20 -7.05 4.19
N ARG A 19 -14.70 -6.12 3.35
CA ARG A 19 -15.50 -5.42 2.33
C ARG A 19 -15.33 -6.00 0.93
N ILE A 20 -14.36 -6.89 0.74
CA ILE A 20 -14.21 -7.63 -0.50
C ILE A 20 -15.12 -8.86 -0.41
N PRO A 21 -16.16 -8.99 -1.26
CA PRO A 21 -17.01 -10.15 -1.24
C PRO A 21 -16.23 -11.43 -1.52
N ASP A 22 -16.63 -12.55 -0.91
CA ASP A 22 -16.04 -13.85 -1.20
C ASP A 22 -16.26 -14.22 -2.68
N PRO A 23 -15.20 -14.35 -3.50
CA PRO A 23 -15.35 -14.66 -4.92
C PRO A 23 -16.03 -16.01 -5.19
N ALA A 24 -15.97 -16.95 -4.25
CA ALA A 24 -16.62 -18.26 -4.40
C ALA A 24 -18.15 -18.15 -4.43
N SER A 25 -18.71 -17.11 -3.83
CA SER A 25 -20.15 -16.84 -3.80
C SER A 25 -20.68 -16.08 -5.04
N LEU A 26 -19.78 -15.59 -5.89
CA LEU A 26 -20.10 -14.73 -7.04
C LEU A 26 -19.98 -15.47 -8.38
N GLN A 27 -20.56 -14.87 -9.43
CA GLN A 27 -20.51 -15.38 -10.80
C GLN A 27 -20.09 -14.30 -11.80
N GLY A 28 -19.63 -14.73 -12.98
CA GLY A 28 -19.32 -13.85 -14.11
C GLY A 28 -18.33 -12.74 -13.76
N GLU A 29 -18.69 -11.50 -14.13
CA GLU A 29 -17.84 -10.33 -13.92
C GLU A 29 -17.65 -9.99 -12.44
N ALA A 30 -18.70 -10.11 -11.62
CA ALA A 30 -18.61 -9.83 -10.19
C ALA A 30 -17.55 -10.71 -9.50
N ARG A 31 -17.48 -12.00 -9.88
CA ARG A 31 -16.44 -12.91 -9.38
C ARG A 31 -15.04 -12.48 -9.81
N ARG A 32 -14.86 -12.06 -11.07
CA ARG A 32 -13.57 -11.59 -11.58
C ARG A 32 -13.13 -10.32 -10.85
N THR A 33 -14.02 -9.36 -10.67
CA THR A 33 -13.76 -8.13 -9.92
C THR A 33 -13.39 -8.39 -8.48
N ALA A 34 -14.16 -9.22 -7.76
CA ALA A 34 -13.85 -9.58 -6.38
C ALA A 34 -12.50 -10.30 -6.27
N THR A 35 -12.20 -11.23 -7.19
CA THR A 35 -10.89 -11.92 -7.26
C THR A 35 -9.75 -10.93 -7.49
N ALA A 36 -9.90 -9.99 -8.43
CA ALA A 36 -8.88 -8.99 -8.73
C ALA A 36 -8.63 -8.07 -7.53
N LEU A 37 -9.70 -7.62 -6.85
CA LEU A 37 -9.60 -6.77 -5.67
C LEU A 37 -8.94 -7.52 -4.50
N GLN A 38 -9.30 -8.79 -4.27
CA GLN A 38 -8.69 -9.63 -3.25
C GLN A 38 -7.20 -9.85 -3.51
N LEU A 39 -6.82 -10.12 -4.77
CA LEU A 39 -5.42 -10.26 -5.17
C LEU A 39 -4.64 -8.96 -4.96
N ALA A 40 -5.21 -7.82 -5.37
CA ALA A 40 -4.59 -6.52 -5.19
C ALA A 40 -4.35 -6.21 -3.71
N ALA A 41 -5.38 -6.35 -2.87
CA ALA A 41 -5.26 -6.15 -1.43
C ALA A 41 -4.22 -7.09 -0.82
N THR A 42 -4.27 -8.39 -1.13
CA THR A 42 -3.32 -9.39 -0.59
C THR A 42 -1.87 -9.04 -0.91
N LYS A 43 -1.57 -8.57 -2.12
CA LYS A 43 -0.22 -8.14 -2.51
C LYS A 43 0.25 -6.93 -1.71
N GLN A 44 -0.59 -5.92 -1.53
CA GLN A 44 -0.23 -4.74 -0.73
C GLN A 44 0.01 -5.12 0.74
N ILE A 45 -0.84 -5.99 1.29
CA ILE A 45 -0.70 -6.50 2.67
C ILE A 45 0.63 -7.23 2.84
N ALA A 46 1.01 -8.04 1.86
CA ALA A 46 2.28 -8.76 1.87
C ALA A 46 3.47 -7.80 1.87
N ALA A 47 3.46 -6.74 1.05
CA ALA A 47 4.51 -5.72 1.01
C ALA A 47 4.69 -5.01 2.36
N VAL A 48 3.60 -4.57 2.98
CA VAL A 48 3.63 -3.93 4.31
C VAL A 48 4.19 -4.87 5.37
N ARG A 49 3.71 -6.12 5.40
CA ARG A 49 4.19 -7.13 6.37
C ARG A 49 5.66 -7.48 6.14
N TYR A 50 6.09 -7.59 4.88
CA TYR A 50 7.48 -7.88 4.53
C TYR A 50 8.43 -6.81 5.02
N HIS A 51 8.13 -5.53 4.76
CA HIS A 51 8.97 -4.43 5.23
C HIS A 51 9.06 -4.37 6.76
N ARG A 52 7.95 -4.63 7.46
CA ARG A 52 7.94 -4.71 8.94
C ARG A 52 8.80 -5.84 9.50
N ALA A 53 8.73 -7.02 8.89
CA ALA A 53 9.51 -8.19 9.29
C ALA A 53 10.98 -8.07 8.88
N SER A 54 11.29 -7.15 7.96
CA SER A 54 12.66 -6.92 7.51
C SER A 54 13.49 -6.23 8.61
N PRO A 55 14.77 -6.62 8.76
CA PRO A 55 15.65 -5.98 9.71
C PRO A 55 15.74 -4.46 9.46
N PRO A 56 16.08 -3.64 10.48
CA PRO A 56 16.16 -2.17 10.41
C PRO A 56 17.28 -1.64 9.51
N ARG A 57 17.78 -2.46 8.59
CA ARG A 57 18.54 -2.05 7.42
C ARG A 57 17.71 -2.31 6.16
N PRO A 58 16.60 -1.60 5.91
CA PRO A 58 15.87 -1.76 4.67
C PRO A 58 16.60 -0.95 3.59
N ALA A 59 16.83 -1.55 2.41
CA ALA A 59 17.11 -0.76 1.23
C ALA A 59 15.92 0.19 1.03
N ALA A 60 16.16 1.48 0.79
CA ALA A 60 15.14 2.53 0.63
C ALA A 60 13.98 2.11 -0.30
N ALA A 61 14.24 1.22 -1.27
CA ALA A 61 13.23 0.60 -2.12
C ALA A 61 12.12 -0.17 -1.37
N THR A 62 12.46 -0.92 -0.32
CA THR A 62 11.47 -1.70 0.46
C THR A 62 10.57 -0.82 1.31
N GLU A 63 11.10 0.29 1.82
CA GLU A 63 10.33 1.31 2.55
C GLU A 63 9.36 2.02 1.61
N LEU A 64 9.85 2.52 0.46
CA LEU A 64 9.01 3.15 -0.56
C LEU A 64 7.87 2.24 -1.01
N HIS A 65 8.18 0.95 -1.28
CA HIS A 65 7.16 0.00 -1.70
C HIS A 65 6.12 -0.25 -0.60
N ALA A 66 6.56 -0.43 0.65
CA ALA A 66 5.64 -0.65 1.76
C ALA A 66 4.75 0.55 2.05
N SER A 67 5.27 1.77 1.97
CA SER A 67 4.48 2.99 2.18
C SER A 67 3.48 3.21 1.03
N ALA A 68 3.88 2.96 -0.22
CA ALA A 68 2.96 2.99 -1.35
C ALA A 68 1.84 1.94 -1.20
N SER A 69 2.20 0.72 -0.79
CA SER A 69 1.24 -0.35 -0.51
C SER A 69 0.29 -0.01 0.64
N TRP A 70 0.80 0.59 1.72
CA TRP A 70 -0.01 1.09 2.83
C TRP A 70 -1.05 2.09 2.35
N ASN A 71 -0.62 3.12 1.61
CA ASN A 71 -1.52 4.15 1.11
C ASN A 71 -2.58 3.62 0.17
N LEU A 72 -2.26 2.64 -0.67
CA LEU A 72 -3.27 2.01 -1.52
C LEU A 72 -4.32 1.26 -0.68
N LEU A 73 -3.92 0.60 0.42
CA LEU A 73 -4.87 -0.03 1.35
C LEU A 73 -5.75 1.01 2.05
N VAL A 74 -5.18 2.15 2.46
CA VAL A 74 -5.97 3.25 3.04
C VAL A 74 -6.94 3.83 2.00
N ALA A 75 -6.51 4.00 0.75
CA ALA A 75 -7.37 4.45 -0.34
C ALA A 75 -8.52 3.47 -0.61
N PHE A 76 -8.27 2.15 -0.56
CA PHE A 76 -9.33 1.15 -0.61
C PHE A 76 -10.31 1.32 0.56
N ALA A 77 -9.81 1.44 1.78
CA ALA A 77 -10.65 1.63 2.96
C ALA A 77 -11.51 2.90 2.87
N HIS A 78 -10.98 3.97 2.27
CA HIS A 78 -11.65 5.26 2.12
C HIS A 78 -12.93 5.21 1.27
N VAL A 79 -13.10 4.20 0.42
CA VAL A 79 -14.37 3.94 -0.28
C VAL A 79 -15.53 3.73 0.71
N TRP A 80 -15.22 3.26 1.91
CA TRP A 80 -16.17 3.03 2.99
C TRP A 80 -15.91 3.98 4.17
N HIS A 81 -15.52 5.23 3.91
CA HIS A 81 -15.22 6.23 4.93
C HIS A 81 -16.37 6.43 5.94
N ASP A 82 -17.62 6.42 5.45
CA ASP A 82 -18.81 6.61 6.29
C ASP A 82 -19.17 5.37 7.13
N HIS A 83 -18.42 4.26 7.00
CA HIS A 83 -18.69 3.05 7.75
C HIS A 83 -18.28 3.22 9.24
N PRO A 84 -19.10 2.81 10.22
CA PRO A 84 -18.81 3.03 11.65
C PRO A 84 -17.52 2.35 12.15
N GLU A 85 -17.14 1.24 11.52
CA GLU A 85 -15.88 0.52 11.77
C GLU A 85 -14.66 1.09 11.02
N PHE A 86 -14.79 2.23 10.32
CA PHE A 86 -13.68 2.82 9.57
C PHE A 86 -12.48 3.08 10.49
N PRO A 87 -11.27 2.61 10.14
CA PRO A 87 -10.08 2.81 10.96
C PRO A 87 -9.60 4.27 10.84
N ALA A 88 -10.15 5.16 11.68
CA ALA A 88 -9.81 6.59 11.69
C ALA A 88 -8.33 6.87 12.00
N ASP A 89 -7.64 5.89 12.59
CA ASP A 89 -6.21 5.90 12.91
C ASP A 89 -5.32 5.40 11.75
N ALA A 90 -5.91 4.96 10.63
CA ALA A 90 -5.18 4.66 9.41
C ALA A 90 -4.81 5.99 8.72
N ALA A 91 -3.68 6.56 9.15
CA ALA A 91 -3.16 7.77 8.53
C ALA A 91 -2.92 7.54 7.03
N ILE A 92 -3.49 8.41 6.19
CA ILE A 92 -3.00 8.65 4.85
C ILE A 92 -1.75 9.51 5.06
N GLU A 93 -0.56 8.93 4.91
CA GLU A 93 0.55 9.81 4.53
C GLU A 93 0.23 10.24 3.10
N THR A 94 -0.22 11.48 2.95
CA THR A 94 -0.25 12.13 1.65
C THR A 94 1.19 12.14 1.16
N PHE A 95 1.55 11.18 0.31
CA PHE A 95 2.72 11.31 -0.53
C PHE A 95 2.39 12.47 -1.46
N GLU A 96 2.75 13.68 -1.06
CA GLU A 96 2.96 14.73 -2.03
C GLU A 96 4.10 14.23 -2.91
N PHE A 97 3.76 13.84 -4.14
CA PHE A 97 4.76 13.62 -5.16
C PHE A 97 5.33 15.02 -5.49
N GLU A 98 6.25 15.52 -4.67
CA GLU A 98 7.02 16.75 -4.93
C GLU A 98 8.00 16.59 -6.11
N SER A 99 7.87 15.51 -6.90
CA SER A 99 8.70 15.25 -8.07
C SER A 99 7.94 15.60 -9.34
N GLU A 100 8.46 16.57 -10.10
CA GLU A 100 8.02 16.87 -11.46
C GLU A 100 8.20 15.66 -12.41
N SER A 101 8.89 14.60 -11.99
CA SER A 101 9.08 13.38 -12.80
C SER A 101 9.28 12.13 -11.92
N PRO A 102 8.20 11.56 -11.35
CA PRO A 102 8.26 10.43 -10.42
C PRO A 102 8.68 9.09 -11.05
N LEU A 103 8.87 9.07 -12.38
CA LEU A 103 9.29 7.90 -13.17
C LEU A 103 10.63 8.11 -13.89
N SER A 104 11.30 9.26 -13.70
CA SER A 104 12.58 9.53 -14.36
C SER A 104 13.68 8.65 -13.78
N THR A 105 14.20 7.73 -14.60
CA THR A 105 15.36 6.88 -14.29
C THR A 105 16.69 7.58 -14.55
N THR A 106 16.72 8.90 -14.71
CA THR A 106 17.96 9.65 -14.91
C THR A 106 18.73 9.73 -13.60
N THR A 107 19.48 8.67 -13.31
CA THR A 107 20.79 8.81 -12.69
C THR A 107 21.60 9.78 -13.55
N ASP A 108 21.59 11.05 -13.16
CA ASP A 108 22.51 12.06 -13.67
C ASP A 108 23.90 11.76 -13.09
N HIS A 109 24.53 10.70 -13.62
CA HIS A 109 25.94 10.45 -13.42
C HIS A 109 26.68 11.15 -14.55
N ASP A 110 26.84 12.47 -14.41
CA ASP A 110 27.79 13.22 -15.22
C ASP A 110 29.19 12.92 -14.65
N PRO A 111 30.06 12.17 -15.35
CA PRO A 111 31.42 11.97 -14.88
C PRO A 111 32.17 13.31 -15.01
N PRO A 112 33.10 13.63 -14.08
CA PRO A 112 33.87 14.85 -14.21
C PRO A 112 34.66 14.82 -15.52
N ARG A 113 34.42 15.80 -16.38
CA ARG A 113 35.32 16.10 -17.50
C ARG A 113 36.61 16.65 -16.92
N GLU A 114 37.59 15.77 -16.70
CA GLU A 114 38.97 16.16 -16.44
C GLU A 114 39.47 16.99 -17.63
N ARG A 115 40.06 18.14 -17.30
CA ARG A 115 40.78 19.02 -18.23
C ARG A 115 42.26 18.67 -18.23
#